data_AF-A0A930G0W0-F1
#
_entry.id   AF-A0A930G0W0-F1
#
_cell.length_a   1.000
_cell.length_b   1.000
_cell.length_c   1.000
_cell.angle_alpha   90.00
_cell.angle_beta   90.00
_cell.angle_gamma   90.00
#
_symmetry.space_group_name_H-M   'P 1'
#
loop_
_entity.id
_entity.type
_entity.pdbx_description
1 polymer ?
#
loop_
_entity_poly.entity_id
_entity_poly.type
_entity_poly.pdbx_seq_one_letter_code
_entity_poly.pdbx_strand_id
1 'polypeptide(L)'
;MSLIEQAAKRLEQLRQAGVELPPDDKPVPPAPKHPPVDTARPPLSPPGFTDKLPADTATADRVSKPTSKSVTINLEAIAASNLLVPNGARSQLADEFRVIKRPLIANAMGRHGNAIANGNLIMVTSALPGEGKSFTAINLAISIAMELDNTVMLVDADVAR
;
A
#
# COMPACT_ATOMS: atom_id res chain seq x y z
N MET A 1 9.67 28.63 -9.57
CA MET A 1 8.47 28.49 -10.43
C MET A 1 7.79 27.18 -10.06
N SER A 2 6.49 27.24 -9.83
CA SER A 2 5.66 26.08 -9.47
C SER A 2 5.50 25.12 -10.65
N LEU A 3 5.34 23.83 -10.40
CA LEU A 3 5.09 22.79 -11.43
C LEU A 3 3.86 23.13 -12.29
N ILE A 4 2.88 23.82 -11.72
CA ILE A 4 1.65 24.26 -12.40
C ILE A 4 1.98 25.34 -13.44
N GLU A 5 2.89 26.27 -13.13
CA GLU A 5 3.32 27.32 -14.06
C GLU A 5 4.13 26.73 -15.22
N GLN A 6 4.93 25.70 -14.97
CA GLN A 6 5.67 24.99 -16.01
C GLN A 6 4.74 24.24 -16.96
N ALA A 7 3.67 23.63 -16.45
CA ALA A 7 2.67 22.95 -17.26
C ALA A 7 1.89 23.94 -18.16
N ALA A 8 1.47 25.07 -17.61
CA ALA A 8 0.76 26.12 -18.36
C ALA A 8 1.63 26.69 -19.49
N LYS A 9 2.91 26.96 -19.22
CA LYS A 9 3.85 27.47 -20.23
C LYS A 9 4.11 26.47 -21.36
N ARG A 10 4.12 25.16 -21.03
CA ARG A 10 4.32 24.08 -22.01
C ARG A 10 3.08 23.90 -22.91
N LEU A 11 1.88 24.08 -22.37
CA LEU A 11 0.62 24.10 -23.13
C LEU A 11 0.57 25.27 -24.12
N GLU A 12 0.99 26.47 -23.69
CA GLU A 12 1.05 27.65 -24.55
C GLU A 12 2.05 27.48 -25.71
N GLN A 13 3.22 26.90 -25.42
CA GLN A 13 4.24 26.59 -26.44
C GLN A 13 3.74 25.60 -27.50
N LEU A 14 2.95 24.60 -27.10
CA LEU A 14 2.36 23.63 -28.03
C LEU A 14 1.31 24.29 -28.94
N ARG A 15 0.53 25.25 -28.42
CA ARG A 15 -0.41 26.04 -29.23
C ARG A 15 0.31 26.93 -30.25
N GLN A 16 1.40 27.59 -29.85
CA GLN A 16 2.20 28.41 -30.76
C GLN A 16 2.94 27.60 -31.83
N ALA A 17 3.27 26.34 -31.54
CA ALA A 17 3.88 25.41 -32.48
C ALA A 17 2.89 24.76 -33.47
N GLY A 18 1.61 25.16 -33.45
CA GLY A 18 0.59 24.68 -34.39
C GLY A 18 0.16 23.22 -34.19
N VAL A 19 0.40 22.65 -33.00
CA VAL A 19 -0.07 21.30 -32.66
C VAL A 19 -1.56 21.38 -32.31
N GLU A 20 -2.41 20.76 -33.12
CA GLU A 20 -3.84 20.63 -32.83
C GLU A 20 -4.05 19.79 -31.57
N LEU A 21 -4.54 20.45 -30.51
CA LEU A 21 -5.02 19.78 -29.30
C LEU A 21 -6.44 19.25 -29.55
N PRO A 22 -6.80 18.07 -29.01
CA PRO A 22 -8.17 17.58 -29.07
C PRO A 22 -9.13 18.64 -28.50
N PRO A 23 -10.26 18.94 -29.16
CA PRO A 23 -11.23 19.89 -28.64
C PRO A 23 -11.86 19.34 -27.34
N ASP A 24 -12.04 20.22 -26.36
CA ASP A 24 -12.82 19.95 -25.13
C ASP A 24 -14.33 19.80 -25.41
N ASP A 25 -14.78 20.04 -26.65
CA ASP A 25 -16.17 19.96 -27.08
C ASP A 25 -16.54 18.59 -27.67
N LYS A 26 -16.63 17.58 -26.80
CA LYS A 26 -17.54 16.45 -27.05
C LYS A 26 -18.72 16.56 -26.08
N PRO A 27 -19.97 16.70 -26.57
CA PRO A 27 -21.13 16.61 -25.70
C PRO A 27 -21.17 15.21 -25.09
N VAL A 28 -21.13 15.13 -23.76
CA VAL A 28 -21.43 13.91 -23.02
C VAL A 28 -22.89 13.53 -23.36
N PRO A 29 -23.19 12.29 -23.76
CA PRO A 29 -24.56 11.88 -24.07
C PRO A 29 -25.46 12.00 -22.83
N PRO A 30 -26.73 12.43 -22.98
CA PRO A 30 -27.62 12.67 -21.85
C PRO A 30 -27.95 11.35 -21.14
N ALA A 31 -27.73 11.32 -19.82
CA ALA A 31 -28.17 10.24 -18.95
C ALA A 31 -29.71 10.08 -19.00
N PRO A 32 -30.24 8.85 -18.88
CA PRO A 32 -31.68 8.61 -18.90
C PRO A 32 -32.38 9.26 -17.70
N LYS A 33 -33.51 9.92 -17.99
CA LYS A 33 -34.37 10.61 -17.01
C LYS A 33 -35.07 9.60 -16.09
N HIS A 34 -34.81 9.67 -14.79
CA HIS A 34 -35.62 9.01 -13.77
C HIS A 34 -36.82 9.91 -13.37
N PRO A 35 -37.99 9.33 -13.03
CA PRO A 35 -39.17 10.07 -12.57
C PRO A 35 -38.96 10.70 -11.18
N PRO A 36 -39.77 11.69 -10.78
CA PRO A 36 -39.51 12.51 -9.59
C PRO A 36 -39.73 11.69 -8.32
N VAL A 37 -38.71 11.65 -7.45
CA VAL A 37 -38.83 11.10 -6.10
C VAL A 37 -38.93 12.26 -5.11
N ASP A 38 -40.03 12.19 -4.37
CA ASP A 38 -40.57 13.12 -3.40
C ASP A 38 -39.58 13.57 -2.31
N THR A 39 -39.61 14.85 -1.98
CA THR A 39 -38.82 15.50 -0.95
C THR A 39 -39.43 15.29 0.43
N ALA A 40 -38.97 14.28 1.18
CA ALA A 40 -39.15 14.23 2.63
C ALA A 40 -38.01 13.44 3.28
N ARG A 41 -37.04 14.18 3.84
CA ARG A 41 -35.87 13.65 4.56
C ARG A 41 -36.06 13.92 6.06
N PRO A 42 -36.16 12.91 6.94
CA PRO A 42 -35.91 13.10 8.36
C PRO A 42 -34.39 13.05 8.65
N PRO A 43 -33.88 13.84 9.62
CA PRO A 43 -32.47 13.79 9.99
C PRO A 43 -32.21 12.59 10.92
N LEU A 44 -31.21 11.77 10.59
CA LEU A 44 -30.65 10.77 11.50
C LEU A 44 -29.35 11.32 12.10
N SER A 45 -29.38 11.57 13.40
CA SER A 45 -28.30 12.02 14.27
C SER A 45 -27.16 10.99 14.41
N PRO A 46 -25.93 11.41 14.77
CA PRO A 46 -24.79 10.50 14.94
C PRO A 46 -24.87 9.70 16.26
N PRO A 47 -24.42 8.44 16.31
CA PRO A 47 -24.25 7.74 17.57
C PRO A 47 -22.97 8.21 18.28
N GLY A 48 -23.15 9.07 19.29
CA GLY A 48 -22.17 9.27 20.35
C GLY A 48 -22.17 8.07 21.28
N PHE A 49 -21.00 7.48 21.51
CA PHE A 49 -20.81 6.48 22.55
C PHE A 49 -20.66 7.20 23.89
N THR A 50 -21.76 7.27 24.65
CA THR A 50 -21.76 7.71 26.04
C THR A 50 -21.20 6.61 26.94
N ASP A 51 -20.19 7.00 27.70
CA ASP A 51 -19.64 6.33 28.86
C ASP A 51 -20.70 6.16 29.96
N LYS A 52 -21.03 4.93 30.34
CA LYS A 52 -21.45 4.58 31.71
C LYS A 52 -21.46 3.06 31.96
N LEU A 53 -20.56 2.62 32.83
CA LEU A 53 -20.56 1.31 33.48
C LEU A 53 -21.88 1.03 34.23
N PRO A 54 -22.23 -0.25 34.37
CA PRO A 54 -22.46 -0.79 35.70
C PRO A 54 -21.51 -1.96 35.99
N ALA A 55 -20.94 -1.93 37.19
CA ALA A 55 -20.25 -3.05 37.79
C ALA A 55 -21.27 -4.18 38.05
N ASP A 56 -20.99 -5.36 37.52
CA ASP A 56 -21.32 -6.59 38.22
C ASP A 56 -20.26 -7.66 37.94
N THR A 57 -19.88 -8.32 39.01
CA THR A 57 -18.83 -9.31 39.17
C THR A 57 -19.13 -10.59 38.41
N ALA A 58 -18.33 -10.88 37.38
CA ALA A 58 -18.17 -12.23 36.87
C ALA A 58 -16.71 -12.43 36.48
N THR A 59 -15.97 -13.13 37.35
CA THR A 59 -14.71 -13.79 37.05
C THR A 59 -14.92 -14.81 35.94
N ALA A 60 -14.92 -14.33 34.70
CA ALA A 60 -14.72 -15.17 33.53
C ALA A 60 -13.21 -15.33 33.37
N ASP A 61 -12.74 -16.56 33.58
CA ASP A 61 -11.41 -17.02 33.20
C ASP A 61 -11.10 -16.56 31.78
N ARG A 62 -10.37 -15.45 31.67
CA ARG A 62 -9.80 -15.01 30.41
C ARG A 62 -8.67 -15.98 30.12
N VAL A 63 -8.99 -17.03 29.38
CA VAL A 63 -8.00 -17.89 28.71
C VAL A 63 -7.08 -16.94 27.94
N SER A 64 -5.88 -16.73 28.47
CA SER A 64 -4.89 -15.84 27.89
C SER A 64 -4.51 -16.43 26.54
N LYS A 65 -4.98 -15.81 25.45
CA LYS A 65 -4.53 -16.16 24.10
C LYS A 65 -2.99 -16.09 24.09
N PRO A 66 -2.28 -17.06 23.52
CA PRO A 66 -0.82 -17.03 23.48
C PRO A 66 -0.39 -15.77 22.73
N THR A 67 0.29 -14.87 23.42
CA THR A 67 0.84 -13.65 22.84
C THR A 67 2.18 -13.98 22.21
N SER A 68 2.34 -13.71 20.92
CA SER A 68 3.63 -13.78 20.23
C SER A 68 4.67 -12.94 20.96
N LYS A 69 5.93 -13.37 20.97
CA LYS A 69 7.03 -12.54 21.49
C LYS A 69 7.10 -11.23 20.69
N SER A 70 6.93 -10.10 21.36
CA SER A 70 7.18 -8.77 20.77
C SER A 70 8.63 -8.38 21.00
N VAL A 71 9.31 -7.89 19.95
CA VAL A 71 10.68 -7.39 20.04
C VAL A 71 10.71 -5.98 19.48
N THR A 72 11.37 -5.05 20.18
CA THR A 72 11.64 -3.71 19.68
C THR A 72 12.82 -3.75 18.72
N ILE A 73 12.64 -3.20 17.53
CA ILE A 73 13.64 -3.20 16.48
C ILE A 73 14.45 -1.91 16.53
N ASN A 74 15.78 -2.02 16.54
CA ASN A 74 16.67 -0.87 16.38
C ASN A 74 16.80 -0.51 14.89
N LEU A 75 16.09 0.55 14.48
CA LEU A 75 16.08 1.00 13.08
C LEU A 75 17.44 1.59 12.62
N GLU A 76 18.21 2.19 13.52
CA GLU A 76 19.53 2.73 13.18
C GLU A 76 20.51 1.61 12.84
N ALA A 77 20.48 0.51 13.61
CA ALA A 77 21.31 -0.66 13.34
C ALA A 77 20.92 -1.36 12.02
N ILE A 78 19.63 -1.38 11.68
CA ILE A 78 19.14 -1.89 10.39
C ILE A 78 19.66 -1.04 9.24
N ALA A 79 19.52 0.28 9.33
CA ALA A 79 20.00 1.21 8.32
C ALA A 79 21.52 1.09 8.12
N ALA A 80 22.29 0.97 9.20
CA ALA A 80 23.74 0.75 9.15
C ALA A 80 24.14 -0.58 8.47
N SER A 81 23.21 -1.55 8.42
CA SER A 81 23.40 -2.84 7.74
C SER A 81 22.97 -2.82 6.26
N ASN A 82 22.78 -1.64 5.66
CA ASN A 82 22.27 -1.44 4.30
C ASN A 82 20.88 -2.04 4.05
N LEU A 83 20.08 -2.21 5.10
CA LEU A 83 18.68 -2.60 4.97
C LEU A 83 17.79 -1.36 4.92
N LEU A 84 16.67 -1.48 4.20
CA LEU A 84 15.65 -0.46 4.13
C LEU A 84 15.02 -0.26 5.51
N VAL A 85 14.62 0.98 5.79
CA VAL A 85 13.89 1.33 7.01
C VAL A 85 12.67 2.17 6.66
N PRO A 86 11.57 2.04 7.41
CA PRO A 86 10.43 2.93 7.28
C PRO A 86 10.85 4.39 7.48
N ASN A 87 10.27 5.31 6.69
CA ASN A 87 10.55 6.75 6.75
C ASN A 87 12.02 7.16 6.51
N GLY A 88 12.84 6.25 5.96
CA GLY A 88 14.21 6.59 5.55
C GLY A 88 14.27 7.61 4.41
N ALA A 89 15.43 8.23 4.24
CA ALA A 89 15.69 9.09 3.08
C ALA A 89 15.52 8.30 1.78
N ARG A 90 15.10 8.99 0.72
CA ARG A 90 15.01 8.38 -0.61
C ARG A 90 16.40 7.89 -1.03
N SER A 91 16.49 6.62 -1.38
CA SER A 91 17.73 5.96 -1.78
C SER A 91 17.55 5.22 -3.10
N GLN A 92 18.65 5.02 -3.82
CA GLN A 92 18.65 4.19 -5.03
C GLN A 92 18.15 2.77 -4.73
N LEU A 93 18.57 2.19 -3.59
CA LEU A 93 18.12 0.89 -3.13
C LEU A 93 16.59 0.82 -3.00
N ALA A 94 15.97 1.85 -2.42
CA ALA A 94 14.52 1.91 -2.29
C ALA A 94 13.81 1.99 -3.66
N ASP A 95 14.39 2.74 -4.60
CA ASP A 95 13.86 2.86 -5.96
C ASP A 95 13.99 1.53 -6.74
N GLU A 96 15.07 0.78 -6.56
CA GLU A 96 15.26 -0.57 -7.15
C GLU A 96 14.22 -1.57 -6.60
N PHE A 97 14.05 -1.64 -5.28
CA PHE A 97 13.02 -2.48 -4.68
C PHE A 97 11.60 -2.05 -5.05
N ARG A 98 11.38 -0.76 -5.35
CA ARG A 98 10.09 -0.26 -5.87
C ARG A 98 9.77 -0.85 -7.24
N VAL A 99 10.76 -0.97 -8.12
CA VAL A 99 10.58 -1.62 -9.43
C VAL A 99 10.22 -3.09 -9.25
N ILE A 100 10.89 -3.80 -8.34
CA ILE A 100 10.67 -5.23 -8.06
C ILE A 100 9.29 -5.48 -7.43
N LYS A 101 8.89 -4.70 -6.41
CA LYS A 101 7.66 -4.99 -5.65
C LYS A 101 6.37 -4.73 -6.41
N ARG A 102 6.35 -3.77 -7.34
CA ARG A 102 5.14 -3.37 -8.09
C ARG A 102 4.43 -4.55 -8.77
N PRO A 103 5.10 -5.36 -9.63
CA PRO A 103 4.46 -6.51 -10.25
C PRO A 103 4.07 -7.57 -9.21
N LEU A 104 4.85 -7.75 -8.14
CA LEU A 104 4.56 -8.73 -7.09
C LEU A 104 3.26 -8.39 -6.34
N ILE A 105 3.08 -7.15 -5.92
CA ILE A 105 1.85 -6.68 -5.25
C ILE A 105 0.66 -6.80 -6.20
N ALA A 106 0.81 -6.41 -7.46
CA ALA A 106 -0.28 -6.45 -8.42
C ALA A 106 -0.74 -7.90 -8.72
N ASN A 107 0.19 -8.84 -8.78
CA ASN A 107 -0.09 -10.27 -8.91
C ASN A 107 -0.75 -10.84 -7.64
N ALA A 108 -0.25 -10.48 -6.46
CA ALA A 108 -0.82 -10.89 -5.17
C ALA A 108 -2.26 -10.40 -4.98
N MET A 109 -2.60 -9.22 -5.51
CA MET A 109 -3.93 -8.61 -5.44
C MET A 109 -4.85 -8.98 -6.61
N GLY A 110 -4.40 -9.80 -7.57
CA GLY A 110 -5.21 -10.21 -8.72
C GLY A 110 -5.65 -9.07 -9.65
N ARG A 111 -4.94 -7.93 -9.64
CA ARG A 111 -5.35 -6.71 -10.37
C ARG A 111 -5.30 -6.86 -11.91
N HIS A 112 -4.63 -7.89 -12.43
CA HIS A 112 -4.42 -8.12 -13.86
C HIS A 112 -5.36 -9.19 -14.47
N GLY A 113 -6.53 -9.43 -13.87
CA GLY A 113 -7.60 -10.26 -14.44
C GLY A 113 -7.40 -11.78 -14.31
N ASN A 114 -6.15 -12.25 -14.17
CA ASN A 114 -5.82 -13.63 -13.87
C ASN A 114 -5.29 -13.75 -12.44
N ALA A 115 -6.15 -14.13 -11.50
CA ALA A 115 -5.75 -14.39 -10.12
C ALA A 115 -4.81 -15.60 -10.07
N ILE A 116 -3.61 -15.41 -9.50
CA ILE A 116 -2.65 -16.48 -9.30
C ILE A 116 -3.01 -17.19 -7.99
N ALA A 117 -3.13 -18.53 -8.02
CA ALA A 117 -3.30 -19.32 -6.81
C ALA A 117 -2.13 -19.07 -5.86
N ASN A 118 -2.44 -18.67 -4.62
CA ASN A 118 -1.44 -18.26 -3.62
C ASN A 118 -0.51 -17.14 -4.11
N GLY A 119 -1.00 -16.18 -4.89
CA GLY A 119 -0.19 -15.08 -5.43
C GLY A 119 0.47 -14.18 -4.37
N ASN A 120 0.00 -14.25 -3.12
CA ASN A 120 0.60 -13.57 -1.96
C ASN A 120 1.76 -14.36 -1.31
N LEU A 121 2.03 -15.60 -1.74
CA LEU A 121 3.18 -16.39 -1.32
C LEU A 121 4.35 -16.16 -2.28
N ILE A 122 5.40 -15.51 -1.79
CA ILE A 122 6.59 -15.18 -2.59
C ILE A 122 7.78 -15.95 -1.99
N MET A 123 8.35 -16.87 -2.77
CA MET A 123 9.58 -17.57 -2.41
C MET A 123 10.80 -16.82 -2.95
N VAL A 124 11.78 -16.56 -2.09
CA VAL A 124 13.07 -15.98 -2.50
C VAL A 124 14.13 -17.07 -2.39
N THR A 125 14.84 -17.32 -3.49
CA THR A 125 15.90 -18.33 -3.59
C THR A 125 17.09 -17.78 -4.39
N SER A 126 18.23 -18.46 -4.30
CA SER A 126 19.46 -18.10 -5.02
C SER A 126 20.05 -19.34 -5.69
N ALA A 127 20.84 -19.14 -6.75
CA ALA A 127 21.52 -20.22 -7.44
C ALA A 127 22.74 -20.70 -6.64
N LEU A 128 23.40 -19.79 -5.92
CA LEU A 128 24.59 -20.05 -5.10
C LEU A 128 24.44 -19.51 -3.67
N PRO A 129 25.23 -20.03 -2.72
CA PRO A 129 25.39 -19.41 -1.40
C PRO A 129 26.00 -18.01 -1.52
N GLY A 130 25.54 -17.08 -0.68
CA GLY A 130 26.14 -15.73 -0.59
C GLY A 130 25.67 -14.72 -1.64
N GLU A 131 24.78 -15.07 -2.58
CA GLU A 131 24.25 -14.14 -3.60
C GLU A 131 23.30 -13.06 -3.04
N GLY A 132 23.18 -12.96 -1.72
CA GLY A 132 22.33 -11.95 -1.08
C GLY A 132 20.84 -12.34 -0.99
N LYS A 133 20.49 -13.63 -1.02
CA LYS A 133 19.09 -14.08 -0.87
C LYS A 133 18.38 -13.47 0.35
N SER A 134 19.04 -13.49 1.52
CA SER A 134 18.50 -12.95 2.76
C SER A 134 18.41 -11.43 2.73
N PHE A 135 19.41 -10.76 2.15
CA PHE A 135 19.39 -9.31 1.94
C PHE A 135 18.19 -8.89 1.08
N THR A 136 18.00 -9.57 -0.06
CA THR A 136 16.89 -9.32 -0.97
C THR A 136 15.55 -9.64 -0.33
N ALA A 137 15.42 -10.76 0.38
CA ALA A 137 14.18 -11.15 1.05
C ALA A 137 13.76 -10.13 2.12
N ILE A 138 14.68 -9.70 2.97
CA ILE A 138 14.41 -8.73 4.05
C ILE A 138 14.04 -7.36 3.45
N ASN A 139 14.83 -6.86 2.50
CA ASN A 139 14.56 -5.55 1.88
C ASN A 139 13.26 -5.56 1.07
N LEU A 140 12.96 -6.65 0.36
CA LEU A 140 11.69 -6.79 -0.35
C LEU A 140 10.51 -6.79 0.63
N ALA A 141 10.62 -7.52 1.75
CA ALA A 141 9.58 -7.58 2.77
C ALA A 141 9.34 -6.20 3.38
N ILE A 142 10.38 -5.48 3.78
CA ILE A 142 10.28 -4.10 4.32
C ILE A 142 9.66 -3.18 3.26
N SER A 143 10.11 -3.27 2.01
CA SER A 143 9.61 -2.45 0.93
C SER A 143 8.12 -2.67 0.68
N ILE A 144 7.62 -3.90 0.75
CA ILE A 144 6.19 -4.20 0.63
C ILE A 144 5.43 -3.73 1.87
N ALA A 145 5.96 -3.94 3.08
CA ALA A 145 5.33 -3.53 4.34
C ALA A 145 5.21 -2.00 4.49
N MET A 146 6.05 -1.24 3.79
CA MET A 146 5.96 0.22 3.71
C MET A 146 4.84 0.72 2.79
N GLU A 147 4.24 -0.14 1.96
CA GLU A 147 3.09 0.25 1.16
C GLU A 147 1.80 0.20 1.98
N LEU A 148 0.93 1.18 1.72
CA LEU A 148 -0.39 1.27 2.35
C LEU A 148 -1.18 -0.03 2.14
N ASP A 149 -1.85 -0.47 3.21
CA ASP A 149 -2.75 -1.62 3.23
C ASP A 149 -2.10 -2.99 2.97
N ASN A 150 -0.79 -3.14 3.19
CA ASN A 150 -0.10 -4.43 3.08
C ASN A 150 0.47 -4.89 4.41
N THR A 151 0.13 -6.12 4.81
CA THR A 151 0.77 -6.83 5.92
C THR A 151 1.69 -7.91 5.36
N VAL A 152 2.91 -7.99 5.87
CA VAL A 152 3.93 -8.94 5.40
C VAL A 152 4.37 -9.86 6.52
N MET A 153 4.47 -11.16 6.23
CA MET A 153 5.12 -12.14 7.09
C MET A 153 6.35 -12.68 6.35
N LEU A 154 7.53 -12.48 6.93
CA LEU A 154 8.78 -13.07 6.44
C LEU A 154 9.07 -14.34 7.24
N VAL A 155 9.28 -15.45 6.53
CA VAL A 155 9.60 -16.76 7.11
C VAL A 155 10.99 -17.17 6.65
N ASP A 156 11.87 -17.49 7.59
CA ASP A 156 13.14 -18.12 7.27
C ASP A 156 12.93 -19.62 7.09
N ALA A 157 13.07 -20.08 5.85
CA ALA A 157 12.90 -21.48 5.47
C ALA A 157 14.25 -22.23 5.36
N ASP A 158 15.37 -21.55 5.64
CA ASP A 158 16.70 -22.15 5.62
C ASP A 158 16.98 -22.86 6.96
N VAL A 159 16.46 -24.08 7.11
CA VAL A 159 16.55 -24.88 8.35
C VAL A 159 17.81 -25.74 8.44
N ALA A 160 18.69 -25.69 7.43
CA ALA A 160 19.94 -26.45 7.44
C ALA A 160 20.94 -25.79 8.39
N ARG A 161 21.24 -26.47 9.50
CA ARG A 161 22.31 -26.14 10.45
C ARG A 161 23.27 -27.31 10.60
#